data_AF-A0A183ED34-F1
#
_entry.id   AF-A0A183ED34-F1
#
_cell.length_a   1.000
_cell.length_b   1.000
_cell.length_c   1.000
_cell.angle_alpha   90.00
_cell.angle_beta   90.00
_cell.angle_gamma   90.00
#
_symmetry.space_group_name_H-M   'P 1'
#
loop_
_entity.id
_entity.type
_entity.pdbx_description
1 polymer ?
#
loop_
_entity_poly.entity_id
_entity_poly.type
_entity_poly.pdbx_seq_one_letter_code
_entity_poly.pdbx_strand_id
1 'polypeptide(L)'
;MIKKWTENECKHEPSLGLIETLYKNLVADGQSFEPDNPPKSRSVSTDPNAVQSAEEEEALMLAIAKSLQETSVRNNNPPASSLYPSTASTGPTNVASVLARPVPNGFRIITNFRPEREVRALYDFEAAEDNELTFLAGDIIVVTDDSDVNWWRGRSHRGEGLFPANFVTSNLQPEEIESPILEKEEPTEKVSVARIDKSILMECLNLLESCDPTGERPDPPELADLEQRSLAQAPLIDARLAEIDRQHNALAEVDLAIRDVLTMYDRAVQQVQYKVRKVLPSDNNLRDVPTGPVQPEQQPAM
;
A
#
# COMPACT_ATOMS: atom_id res chain seq x y z
N MET A 1 -24.81 25.85 27.24
CA MET A 1 -25.85 25.11 26.50
C MET A 1 -25.56 23.61 26.47
N ILE A 2 -24.33 23.21 26.10
CA ILE A 2 -23.87 21.80 26.09
C ILE A 2 -24.02 21.10 27.44
N LYS A 3 -23.65 21.76 28.56
CA LYS A 3 -23.83 21.21 29.92
C LYS A 3 -25.28 20.75 30.21
N LYS A 4 -26.27 21.60 29.91
CA LYS A 4 -27.69 21.30 30.14
C LYS A 4 -28.20 20.16 29.26
N TRP A 5 -27.67 20.04 28.06
CA TRP A 5 -28.05 18.98 27.12
C TRP A 5 -27.48 17.62 27.54
N THR A 6 -26.21 17.59 27.95
CA THR A 6 -25.55 16.37 28.44
C THR A 6 -26.11 15.90 29.79
N GLU A 7 -26.46 16.81 30.69
CA GLU A 7 -26.95 16.46 32.04
C GLU A 7 -28.41 15.98 32.07
N ASN A 8 -29.25 16.41 31.12
CA ASN A 8 -30.69 16.14 31.13
C ASN A 8 -31.17 15.19 30.03
N GLU A 9 -30.65 15.29 28.80
CA GLU A 9 -31.17 14.50 27.67
C GLU A 9 -30.31 13.25 27.41
N CYS A 10 -28.99 13.34 27.61
CA CYS A 10 -28.09 12.23 27.31
C CYS A 10 -28.09 11.10 28.36
N LYS A 11 -28.55 11.38 29.60
CA LYS A 11 -28.60 10.35 30.68
C LYS A 11 -29.70 9.31 30.49
N HIS A 12 -30.74 9.64 29.74
CA HIS A 12 -31.90 8.76 29.56
C HIS A 12 -31.76 7.83 28.35
N GLU A 13 -30.77 8.07 27.49
CA GLU A 13 -30.49 7.29 26.28
C GLU A 13 -29.18 6.52 26.44
N PRO A 14 -29.21 5.18 26.56
CA PRO A 14 -28.00 4.37 26.76
C PRO A 14 -27.03 4.42 25.56
N SER A 15 -27.52 4.85 24.39
CA SER A 15 -26.72 5.09 23.19
C SER A 15 -25.81 6.33 23.29
N LEU A 16 -26.10 7.26 24.20
CA LEU A 16 -25.39 8.54 24.34
C LEU A 16 -24.40 8.58 25.52
N GLY A 17 -24.16 7.44 26.19
CA GLY A 17 -23.21 7.34 27.31
C GLY A 17 -21.76 7.72 26.95
N LEU A 18 -21.39 7.55 25.68
CA LEU A 18 -20.08 7.98 25.17
C LEU A 18 -19.95 9.51 25.17
N ILE A 19 -21.04 10.24 24.85
CA ILE A 19 -21.08 11.71 24.91
C ILE A 19 -20.94 12.19 26.36
N GLU A 20 -21.56 11.51 27.32
CA GLU A 20 -21.41 11.86 28.75
C GLU A 20 -19.97 11.63 29.24
N THR A 21 -19.35 10.54 28.79
CA THR A 21 -17.95 10.20 29.13
C THR A 21 -16.98 11.22 28.52
N LEU A 22 -17.20 11.59 27.26
CA LEU A 22 -16.41 12.62 26.57
C LEU A 22 -16.56 13.99 27.23
N TYR A 23 -17.78 14.38 27.61
CA TYR A 23 -18.02 15.62 28.34
C TYR A 23 -17.31 15.65 29.70
N LYS A 24 -17.35 14.56 30.46
CA LYS A 24 -16.63 14.43 31.73
C LYS A 24 -15.12 14.52 31.54
N ASN A 25 -14.57 13.90 30.49
CA ASN A 25 -13.16 13.99 30.15
C ASN A 25 -12.76 15.41 29.77
N LEU A 26 -13.55 16.09 28.93
CA LEU A 26 -13.29 17.48 28.52
C LEU A 26 -13.35 18.45 29.70
N VAL A 27 -14.28 18.25 30.63
CA VAL A 27 -14.35 19.04 31.87
C VAL A 27 -13.17 18.73 32.80
N ALA A 28 -12.74 17.46 32.88
CA ALA A 28 -11.55 17.04 33.64
C ALA A 28 -10.25 17.61 33.06
N ASP A 29 -10.19 17.75 31.74
CA ASP A 29 -9.11 18.42 31.00
C ASP A 29 -9.16 19.96 31.11
N GLY A 30 -10.07 20.49 31.94
CA GLY A 30 -10.15 21.91 32.28
C GLY A 30 -10.99 22.76 31.32
N GLN A 31 -11.70 22.14 30.36
CA GLN A 31 -12.57 22.86 29.44
C GLN A 31 -13.85 23.32 30.15
N SER A 32 -13.93 24.60 30.48
CA SER A 32 -15.13 25.21 31.08
C SER A 32 -16.16 25.54 29.99
N PHE A 33 -17.42 25.18 30.23
CA PHE A 33 -18.55 25.49 29.36
C PHE A 33 -19.53 26.50 30.01
N GLU A 34 -19.09 27.16 31.09
CA GLU A 34 -19.73 28.33 31.69
C GLU A 34 -19.33 29.59 30.88
N PRO A 35 -20.27 30.51 30.60
CA PRO A 35 -20.03 31.64 29.71
C PRO A 35 -19.12 32.75 30.27
N ASP A 36 -18.67 32.68 31.54
CA ASP A 36 -18.03 33.81 32.24
C ASP A 36 -16.62 33.54 32.82
N ASN A 37 -15.84 32.59 32.30
CA ASN A 37 -14.44 32.44 32.72
C ASN A 37 -13.51 32.25 31.52
N PRO A 38 -12.48 33.10 31.31
CA PRO A 38 -11.59 32.98 30.16
C PRO A 38 -10.81 31.65 30.20
N PRO A 39 -10.65 30.96 29.06
CA PRO A 39 -9.92 29.70 29.00
C PRO A 39 -8.43 29.94 29.32
N LYS A 40 -7.91 29.25 30.34
CA LYS A 40 -6.47 29.15 30.55
C LYS A 40 -5.86 28.29 29.44
N SER A 41 -4.71 28.77 28.96
CA SER A 41 -3.83 28.19 27.94
C SER A 41 -3.80 26.65 27.92
N ARG A 42 -4.10 26.08 26.74
CA ARG A 42 -4.11 24.63 26.48
C ARG A 42 -2.71 24.01 26.57
N SER A 43 -2.68 22.79 27.10
CA SER A 43 -1.58 21.84 26.97
C SER A 43 -1.50 21.27 25.54
N VAL A 44 -0.26 21.29 25.05
CA VAL A 44 0.38 20.64 23.90
C VAL A 44 -0.36 19.42 23.31
N SER A 45 -0.73 19.48 22.03
CA SER A 45 -1.08 18.30 21.22
C SER A 45 0.19 17.64 20.68
N THR A 46 0.27 16.31 20.81
CA THR A 46 1.36 15.47 20.30
C THR A 46 0.97 14.94 18.90
N ASP A 47 1.02 15.82 17.90
CA ASP A 47 0.78 15.43 16.51
C ASP A 47 1.95 15.95 15.65
N PRO A 48 2.74 15.07 15.00
CA PRO A 48 3.96 15.47 14.27
C PRO A 48 3.70 16.22 12.95
N ASN A 49 2.43 16.41 12.55
CA ASN A 49 2.06 17.16 11.35
C ASN A 49 1.13 18.36 11.64
N ALA A 50 0.99 18.73 12.93
CA ALA A 50 0.30 19.97 13.29
C ALA A 50 1.27 21.14 13.15
N VAL A 51 0.91 22.11 12.30
CA VAL A 51 1.58 23.41 12.19
C VAL A 51 1.51 24.11 13.55
N GLN A 52 2.66 24.28 14.19
CA GLN A 52 2.79 24.77 15.57
C GLN A 52 3.13 26.26 15.66
N SER A 53 3.44 26.91 14.54
CA SER A 53 3.83 28.32 14.50
C SER A 53 2.69 29.19 13.98
N ALA A 54 2.33 30.22 14.74
CA ALA A 54 1.39 31.26 14.32
C ALA A 54 1.82 31.95 13.01
N GLU A 55 3.13 31.95 12.72
CA GLU A 55 3.70 32.51 11.50
C GLU A 55 3.35 31.69 10.24
N GLU A 56 3.25 30.37 10.36
CA GLU A 56 2.91 29.49 9.23
C GLU A 56 1.39 29.53 8.93
N GLU A 57 0.56 29.71 9.95
CA GLU A 57 -0.88 29.96 9.80
C GLU A 57 -1.15 31.28 9.05
N GLU A 58 -0.37 32.34 9.34
CA GLU A 58 -0.49 33.62 8.65
C GLU A 58 -0.04 33.54 7.18
N ALA A 59 1.04 32.80 6.89
CA ALA A 59 1.51 32.57 5.53
C ALA A 59 0.48 31.82 4.65
N LEU A 60 -0.21 30.84 5.22
CA LEU A 60 -1.31 30.12 4.58
C LEU A 60 -2.49 31.05 4.25
N MET A 61 -2.85 31.91 5.19
CA MET A 61 -3.94 32.88 5.03
C MET A 61 -3.63 33.89 3.90
N LEU A 62 -2.39 34.35 3.84
CA LEU A 62 -1.91 35.27 2.80
C LEU A 62 -1.93 34.61 1.41
N ALA A 63 -1.54 33.34 1.30
CA ALA A 63 -1.52 32.61 0.03
C ALA A 63 -2.93 32.43 -0.57
N ILE A 64 -3.93 32.15 0.27
CA ILE A 64 -5.33 32.03 -0.17
C ILE A 64 -5.86 33.38 -0.67
N ALA A 65 -5.57 34.46 0.06
CA ALA A 65 -5.97 35.82 -0.33
C ALA A 65 -5.33 36.23 -1.67
N LYS A 66 -4.04 35.95 -1.85
CA LYS A 66 -3.30 36.23 -3.09
C LYS A 66 -3.86 35.46 -4.29
N SER A 67 -4.24 34.20 -4.08
CA SER A 67 -4.85 33.35 -5.12
C SER A 67 -6.26 33.85 -5.53
N LEU A 68 -7.07 34.30 -4.58
CA LEU A 68 -8.36 34.95 -4.87
C LEU A 68 -8.20 36.27 -5.63
N GLN A 69 -7.11 36.99 -5.40
CA GLN A 69 -6.83 38.25 -6.09
C GLN A 69 -6.35 38.01 -7.53
N GLU A 70 -5.53 36.98 -7.77
CA GLU A 70 -5.02 36.63 -9.10
C GLU A 70 -6.12 36.12 -10.05
N THR A 71 -7.14 35.43 -9.52
CA THR A 71 -8.30 34.99 -10.33
C THR A 71 -9.17 36.16 -10.82
N SER A 72 -9.15 37.32 -10.14
CA SER A 72 -9.92 38.51 -10.55
C SER A 72 -9.30 39.30 -11.72
N VAL A 73 -8.00 39.14 -11.97
CA VAL A 73 -7.26 39.92 -13.00
C VAL A 73 -7.33 39.25 -14.39
N ARG A 74 -7.75 37.98 -14.49
CA ARG A 74 -7.73 37.19 -15.73
C ARG A 74 -9.06 37.14 -16.48
N ASN A 75 -9.93 38.15 -16.35
CA ASN A 75 -11.30 38.08 -16.88
C ASN A 75 -11.56 38.94 -18.13
N ASN A 76 -10.80 38.71 -19.22
CA ASN A 76 -11.08 39.27 -20.56
C ASN A 76 -10.68 38.31 -21.70
N ASN A 77 -11.25 37.09 -21.78
CA ASN A 77 -11.65 36.34 -23.02
C ASN A 77 -12.27 34.94 -22.68
N PRO A 78 -13.01 34.27 -23.60
CA PRO A 78 -14.13 33.35 -23.30
C PRO A 78 -13.75 31.88 -22.98
N PRO A 79 -14.72 31.02 -22.56
CA PRO A 79 -14.43 29.76 -21.89
C PRO A 79 -14.45 28.53 -22.81
N ALA A 80 -13.42 27.69 -22.67
CA ALA A 80 -13.40 26.25 -22.95
C ALA A 80 -12.32 25.68 -22.01
N SER A 81 -12.47 24.59 -21.26
CA SER A 81 -13.33 23.42 -21.40
C SER A 81 -13.71 22.90 -20.01
N SER A 82 -14.96 22.48 -19.89
CA SER A 82 -15.50 21.74 -18.75
C SER A 82 -14.97 20.31 -18.76
N LEU A 83 -14.51 19.83 -17.59
CA LEU A 83 -13.93 18.51 -17.33
C LEU A 83 -14.95 17.53 -16.69
N TYR A 84 -16.21 17.58 -17.10
CA TYR A 84 -17.22 16.59 -16.71
C TYR A 84 -18.01 16.10 -17.91
N PRO A 85 -18.07 14.79 -18.20
CA PRO A 85 -19.09 14.24 -19.07
C PRO A 85 -20.35 13.93 -18.26
N SER A 86 -21.40 14.72 -18.47
CA SER A 86 -22.76 14.37 -18.03
C SER A 86 -23.33 13.29 -18.94
N THR A 87 -23.87 12.24 -18.33
CA THR A 87 -24.61 11.16 -18.98
C THR A 87 -25.92 11.69 -19.57
N ALA A 88 -26.04 11.70 -20.89
CA ALA A 88 -27.32 11.92 -21.57
C ALA A 88 -27.81 10.59 -22.18
N SER A 89 -28.99 10.19 -21.75
CA SER A 89 -29.80 9.08 -22.24
C SER A 89 -30.13 9.23 -23.73
N THR A 90 -29.89 8.20 -24.54
CA THR A 90 -30.74 7.89 -25.70
C THR A 90 -30.72 6.37 -25.94
N GLY A 91 -31.92 5.81 -26.19
CA GLY A 91 -32.19 4.37 -26.31
C GLY A 91 -31.66 3.68 -27.58
N PRO A 92 -32.12 2.42 -27.83
CA PRO A 92 -31.29 1.39 -28.44
C PRO A 92 -31.50 1.24 -29.96
N THR A 93 -30.44 0.86 -30.67
CA THR A 93 -30.55 0.16 -31.97
C THR A 93 -29.44 -0.88 -32.14
N ASN A 94 -29.76 -1.88 -32.94
CA ASN A 94 -29.30 -3.25 -32.93
C ASN A 94 -28.15 -3.52 -33.93
N VAL A 95 -27.58 -4.72 -33.78
CA VAL A 95 -27.01 -5.64 -34.79
C VAL A 95 -25.60 -5.41 -35.39
N ALA A 96 -24.67 -6.23 -34.90
CA ALA A 96 -23.94 -7.27 -35.64
C ALA A 96 -23.06 -6.90 -36.86
N SER A 97 -21.74 -6.98 -36.63
CA SER A 97 -20.69 -7.69 -37.42
C SER A 97 -19.35 -7.01 -37.09
N VAL A 98 -18.26 -7.69 -36.76
CA VAL A 98 -17.38 -8.39 -37.71
C VAL A 98 -16.46 -9.37 -36.96
N LEU A 99 -16.58 -10.65 -37.33
CA LEU A 99 -15.59 -11.72 -37.53
C LEU A 99 -14.19 -11.66 -36.86
N ALA A 100 -14.01 -12.61 -35.93
CA ALA A 100 -13.06 -13.73 -35.98
C ALA A 100 -11.58 -13.49 -36.34
N ARG A 101 -10.68 -13.74 -35.37
CA ARG A 101 -9.36 -14.40 -35.56
C ARG A 101 -9.00 -15.28 -34.34
N PRO A 102 -8.17 -16.33 -34.52
CA PRO A 102 -8.23 -17.58 -33.76
C PRO A 102 -7.32 -17.60 -32.52
N VAL A 103 -7.76 -18.38 -31.53
CA VAL A 103 -7.02 -18.73 -30.32
C VAL A 103 -6.05 -19.88 -30.64
N PRO A 104 -4.76 -19.81 -30.26
CA PRO A 104 -3.96 -21.00 -30.06
C PRO A 104 -4.09 -21.48 -28.61
N ASN A 105 -4.37 -22.77 -28.49
CA ASN A 105 -4.38 -23.58 -27.28
C ASN A 105 -3.25 -23.26 -26.29
N GLY A 106 -3.61 -23.21 -25.02
CA GLY A 106 -2.68 -23.26 -23.90
C GLY A 106 -3.37 -23.12 -22.57
N PHE A 107 -4.28 -24.04 -22.23
CA PHE A 107 -4.80 -24.18 -20.87
C PHE A 107 -3.63 -24.63 -19.98
N ARG A 108 -2.92 -23.69 -19.38
CA ARG A 108 -1.97 -23.99 -18.30
C ARG A 108 -2.77 -23.98 -17.00
N ILE A 109 -2.94 -25.16 -16.42
CA ILE A 109 -3.37 -25.36 -15.04
C ILE A 109 -2.50 -24.44 -14.16
N ILE A 110 -3.14 -23.58 -13.37
CA ILE A 110 -2.48 -22.78 -12.34
C ILE A 110 -2.17 -23.72 -11.18
N THR A 111 -1.11 -24.51 -11.30
CA THR A 111 -0.43 -25.05 -10.12
C THR A 111 0.40 -23.91 -9.54
N ASN A 112 0.39 -23.73 -8.22
CA ASN A 112 1.17 -22.72 -7.47
C ASN A 112 2.59 -22.55 -8.02
N PHE A 113 2.79 -21.63 -8.96
CA PHE A 113 4.11 -21.12 -9.31
C PHE A 113 4.37 -19.96 -8.36
N ARG A 114 5.01 -20.26 -7.22
CA ARG A 114 5.93 -19.25 -6.67
C ARG A 114 6.99 -19.06 -7.77
N PRO A 115 7.31 -17.84 -8.20
CA PRO A 115 8.40 -17.64 -9.14
C PRO A 115 9.65 -18.23 -8.49
N GLU A 116 10.12 -19.36 -9.02
CA GLU A 116 11.35 -20.02 -8.59
C GLU A 116 12.48 -19.00 -8.72
N ARG A 117 13.00 -18.52 -7.59
CA ARG A 117 14.06 -17.50 -7.57
C ARG A 117 15.35 -18.20 -7.98
N GLU A 118 15.86 -17.86 -9.16
CA GLU A 118 17.17 -18.33 -9.62
C GLU A 118 18.28 -17.41 -9.09
N VAL A 119 19.35 -18.03 -8.60
CA VAL A 119 20.56 -17.34 -8.14
C VAL A 119 21.79 -18.00 -8.75
N ARG A 120 22.85 -17.23 -8.95
CA ARG A 120 24.13 -17.70 -9.46
C ARG A 120 25.13 -17.81 -8.32
N ALA A 121 25.84 -18.94 -8.23
CA ALA A 121 26.92 -19.12 -7.29
C ALA A 121 28.08 -18.17 -7.59
N LEU A 122 28.56 -17.45 -6.57
CA LEU A 122 29.72 -16.57 -6.65
C LEU A 122 31.02 -17.33 -6.39
N TYR A 123 30.97 -18.35 -5.54
CA TYR A 123 32.10 -19.16 -5.12
C TYR A 123 31.73 -20.64 -5.21
N ASP A 124 32.73 -21.51 -5.19
CA ASP A 124 32.56 -22.92 -4.97
C ASP A 124 32.15 -23.20 -3.51
N PHE A 125 31.29 -24.20 -3.34
CA PHE A 125 30.85 -24.65 -2.03
C PHE A 125 30.71 -26.17 -2.05
N GLU A 126 31.47 -26.83 -1.17
CA GLU A 126 31.45 -28.27 -0.99
C GLU A 126 30.62 -28.61 0.25
N ALA A 127 29.63 -29.48 0.08
CA ALA A 127 28.78 -29.93 1.18
C ALA A 127 29.62 -30.72 2.20
N ALA A 128 29.61 -30.27 3.45
CA ALA A 128 30.19 -30.98 4.59
C ALA A 128 29.20 -31.98 5.21
N GLU A 129 27.90 -31.70 5.11
CA GLU A 129 26.82 -32.56 5.60
C GLU A 129 25.88 -33.02 4.47
N ASP A 130 25.17 -34.14 4.67
CA ASP A 130 24.27 -34.75 3.66
C ASP A 130 23.06 -33.86 3.28
N ASN A 131 22.74 -32.87 4.12
CA ASN A 131 21.67 -31.89 3.90
C ASN A 131 22.14 -30.62 3.17
N GLU A 132 23.42 -30.52 2.81
CA GLU A 132 24.01 -29.37 2.14
C GLU A 132 24.13 -29.58 0.63
N LEU A 133 24.03 -28.49 -0.14
CA LEU A 133 24.11 -28.53 -1.60
C LEU A 133 25.53 -28.21 -2.06
N THR A 134 26.21 -29.15 -2.72
CA THR A 134 27.49 -28.85 -3.39
C THR A 134 27.26 -28.15 -4.73
N PHE A 135 27.95 -27.03 -4.97
CA PHE A 135 27.92 -26.30 -6.25
C PHE A 135 29.25 -25.60 -6.54
N LEU A 136 29.47 -25.26 -7.82
CA LEU A 136 30.66 -24.52 -8.26
C LEU A 136 30.32 -23.06 -8.54
N ALA A 137 31.32 -22.19 -8.46
CA ALA A 137 31.18 -20.80 -8.90
C ALA A 137 30.64 -20.74 -10.33
N GLY A 138 29.59 -19.93 -10.54
CA GLY A 138 28.88 -19.81 -11.82
C GLY A 138 27.69 -20.75 -11.99
N ASP A 139 27.48 -21.75 -11.12
CA ASP A 139 26.30 -22.62 -11.20
C ASP A 139 25.01 -21.84 -10.90
N ILE A 140 23.93 -22.19 -11.60
CA ILE A 140 22.59 -21.67 -11.32
C ILE A 140 21.90 -22.59 -10.33
N ILE A 141 21.37 -21.99 -9.27
CA ILE A 141 20.66 -22.65 -8.19
C ILE A 141 19.24 -22.07 -8.14
N VAL A 142 18.26 -22.95 -8.13
CA VAL A 142 16.85 -22.58 -7.94
C VAL A 142 16.57 -22.59 -6.44
N VAL A 143 16.27 -21.44 -5.87
CA VAL A 143 15.96 -21.28 -4.45
C VAL A 143 14.52 -21.75 -4.18
N THR A 144 14.40 -22.74 -3.29
CA THR A 144 13.13 -23.34 -2.87
C THR A 144 12.64 -22.78 -1.52
N ASP A 145 13.57 -22.37 -0.65
CA ASP A 145 13.26 -21.77 0.66
C ASP A 145 14.35 -20.77 1.06
N ASP A 146 13.95 -19.52 1.30
CA ASP A 146 14.79 -18.41 1.78
C ASP A 146 14.33 -17.88 3.16
N SER A 147 13.65 -18.73 3.95
CA SER A 147 13.13 -18.34 5.27
C SER A 147 14.21 -17.95 6.29
N ASP A 148 15.45 -18.46 6.13
CA ASP A 148 16.59 -18.09 6.96
C ASP A 148 17.50 -17.10 6.21
N VAL A 149 18.07 -16.14 6.93
CA VAL A 149 18.94 -15.09 6.38
C VAL A 149 20.31 -15.64 6.00
N ASN A 150 20.80 -16.67 6.70
CA ASN A 150 22.15 -17.19 6.51
C ASN A 150 22.20 -18.41 5.60
N TRP A 151 21.15 -19.25 5.64
CA TRP A 151 21.10 -20.54 4.95
C TRP A 151 19.84 -20.67 4.10
N TRP A 152 20.02 -20.82 2.79
CA TRP A 152 18.92 -21.03 1.87
C TRP A 152 18.87 -22.48 1.43
N ARG A 153 17.68 -22.98 1.14
CA ARG A 153 17.49 -24.29 0.52
C ARG A 153 17.21 -24.10 -0.96
N GLY A 154 17.93 -24.82 -1.80
CA GLY A 154 17.68 -24.82 -3.23
C GLY A 154 18.05 -26.13 -3.90
N ARG A 155 17.79 -26.18 -5.20
CA ARG A 155 18.21 -27.29 -6.06
C ARG A 155 19.11 -26.79 -7.17
N SER A 156 20.11 -27.60 -7.49
CA SER A 156 20.97 -27.43 -8.66
C SER A 156 20.95 -28.72 -9.48
N HIS A 157 21.73 -28.78 -10.56
CA HIS A 157 21.92 -29.99 -11.37
C HIS A 157 22.53 -31.16 -10.58
N ARG A 158 23.18 -30.86 -9.44
CA ARG A 158 23.87 -31.84 -8.57
C ARG A 158 22.99 -32.42 -7.47
N GLY A 159 21.85 -31.81 -7.15
CA GLY A 159 21.00 -32.24 -6.04
C GLY A 159 20.19 -31.10 -5.44
N GLU A 160 19.64 -31.34 -4.25
CA GLU A 160 18.97 -30.33 -3.43
C GLU A 160 19.60 -30.31 -2.03
N GLY A 161 19.65 -29.13 -1.41
CA GLY A 161 20.26 -28.98 -0.10
C GLY A 161 20.32 -27.54 0.35
N LEU A 162 20.89 -27.34 1.54
CA LEU A 162 21.13 -26.07 2.17
C LEU A 162 22.46 -25.47 1.70
N PHE A 163 22.51 -24.16 1.55
CA PHE A 163 23.73 -23.43 1.23
C PHE A 163 23.75 -22.02 1.82
N PRO A 164 24.93 -21.42 2.02
CA PRO A 164 25.02 -20.07 2.56
C PRO A 164 24.51 -19.01 1.57
N ALA A 165 23.63 -18.11 2.03
CA ALA A 165 23.07 -17.04 1.19
C ALA A 165 24.15 -16.10 0.62
N ASN A 166 25.27 -15.92 1.34
CA ASN A 166 26.39 -15.06 0.92
C ASN A 166 27.21 -15.63 -0.26
N PHE A 167 27.00 -16.89 -0.62
CA PHE A 167 27.73 -17.57 -1.69
C PHE A 167 27.01 -17.46 -3.04
N VAL A 168 25.86 -16.76 -3.09
CA VAL A 168 25.04 -16.62 -4.28
C VAL A 168 24.65 -15.17 -4.55
N THR A 169 24.36 -14.87 -5.82
CA THR A 169 23.85 -13.56 -6.24
C THR A 169 22.59 -13.74 -7.08
N SER A 170 21.62 -12.83 -6.91
CA SER A 170 20.46 -12.73 -7.82
C SER A 170 20.81 -12.06 -9.16
N ASN A 171 22.06 -11.59 -9.33
CA ASN A 171 22.53 -11.05 -10.59
C ASN A 171 22.99 -12.18 -11.54
N LEU A 172 22.06 -12.58 -12.41
CA LEU A 172 22.26 -13.59 -13.46
C LEU A 172 22.93 -13.04 -14.73
N GLN A 173 23.33 -11.76 -14.75
CA GLN A 173 24.09 -11.22 -15.88
C GLN A 173 25.49 -11.85 -15.88
N PRO A 174 26.07 -12.16 -17.05
CA PRO A 174 27.44 -12.64 -17.13
C PRO A 174 28.41 -11.51 -16.75
N GLU A 175 28.64 -11.32 -15.46
CA GLU A 175 29.76 -10.50 -14.97
C GLU A 175 31.06 -11.26 -15.28
N GLU A 176 31.86 -10.70 -16.19
CA GLU A 176 33.24 -11.10 -16.47
C GLU A 176 34.06 -10.91 -15.19
N ILE A 177 34.62 -12.00 -14.67
CA ILE A 177 35.50 -11.95 -13.49
C ILE A 177 36.83 -11.36 -13.92
N GLU A 178 37.09 -10.11 -13.54
CA GLU A 178 38.39 -9.46 -13.66
C GLU A 178 39.46 -10.24 -12.86
N SER A 179 40.38 -10.89 -13.56
CA SER A 179 41.72 -11.16 -13.05
C SER A 179 42.64 -9.97 -13.38
N PRO A 180 43.54 -9.54 -12.46
CA PRO A 180 44.38 -8.37 -12.70
C PRO A 180 45.53 -8.72 -13.65
N ILE A 181 45.88 -7.80 -14.56
CA ILE A 181 47.25 -7.34 -14.91
C ILE A 181 47.23 -6.62 -16.30
N LEU A 182 47.49 -5.30 -16.21
CA LEU A 182 48.36 -4.46 -17.05
C LEU A 182 48.03 -4.14 -18.54
N GLU A 183 47.68 -2.87 -18.73
CA GLU A 183 47.92 -1.95 -19.86
C GLU A 183 47.70 -2.43 -21.31
N LYS A 184 46.66 -1.86 -21.96
CA LYS A 184 46.89 -0.88 -23.03
C LYS A 184 45.65 -0.01 -23.27
N GLU A 185 45.87 1.28 -23.40
CA GLU A 185 44.89 2.33 -23.65
C GLU A 185 44.05 2.09 -24.92
N GLU A 186 42.73 2.20 -24.79
CA GLU A 186 41.88 2.96 -25.72
C GLU A 186 40.84 3.76 -24.91
N PRO A 187 40.57 5.02 -25.28
CA PRO A 187 39.61 5.86 -24.58
C PRO A 187 38.18 5.51 -25.06
N THR A 188 37.60 4.45 -24.52
CA THR A 188 36.14 4.27 -24.56
C THR A 188 35.53 5.01 -23.38
N GLU A 189 35.10 6.23 -23.69
CA GLU A 189 34.13 7.07 -23.01
C GLU A 189 33.24 6.26 -22.05
N LYS A 190 33.59 6.32 -20.75
CA LYS A 190 32.80 5.71 -19.68
C LYS A 190 31.50 6.50 -19.53
N VAL A 191 30.44 6.06 -20.21
CA VAL A 191 29.08 6.36 -19.77
C VAL A 191 28.89 5.56 -18.49
N SER A 192 29.25 6.16 -17.35
CA SER A 192 28.85 5.65 -16.04
C SER A 192 27.33 5.53 -16.08
N VAL A 193 26.83 4.30 -16.03
CA VAL A 193 25.40 4.02 -15.87
C VAL A 193 24.97 4.77 -14.63
N ALA A 194 24.33 5.92 -14.82
CA ALA A 194 23.93 6.77 -13.73
C ALA A 194 22.99 5.93 -12.85
N ARG A 195 23.45 5.63 -11.64
CA ARG A 195 22.67 4.95 -10.61
C ARG A 195 22.19 6.05 -9.67
N ILE A 196 20.96 5.94 -9.20
CA ILE A 196 20.45 6.88 -8.20
C ILE A 196 21.28 6.68 -6.92
N ASP A 197 22.22 7.58 -6.67
CA ASP A 197 23.09 7.59 -5.52
C ASP A 197 22.73 8.76 -4.59
N LYS A 198 22.42 8.43 -3.34
CA LYS A 198 22.11 9.41 -2.30
C LYS A 198 23.36 10.17 -1.84
N SER A 199 24.55 9.60 -2.03
CA SER A 199 25.82 10.21 -1.63
C SER A 199 26.02 11.57 -2.29
N ILE A 200 25.61 11.72 -3.55
CA ILE A 200 25.74 12.95 -4.35
C ILE A 200 24.94 14.10 -3.71
N LEU A 201 23.71 13.85 -3.27
CA LEU A 201 22.92 14.85 -2.56
C LEU A 201 23.57 15.24 -1.23
N MET A 202 24.11 14.26 -0.49
CA MET A 202 24.75 14.51 0.80
C MET A 202 26.04 15.34 0.62
N GLU A 203 26.80 15.04 -0.42
CA GLU A 203 27.98 15.80 -0.84
C GLU A 203 27.58 17.23 -1.26
N CYS A 204 26.46 17.40 -1.99
CA CYS A 204 25.96 18.72 -2.41
C CYS A 204 25.64 19.57 -1.20
N LEU A 205 24.92 18.99 -0.24
CA LEU A 205 24.52 19.69 0.98
C LEU A 205 25.75 20.09 1.81
N ASN A 206 26.74 19.21 1.93
CA ASN A 206 27.96 19.48 2.68
C ASN A 206 28.83 20.57 2.02
N LEU A 207 28.94 20.57 0.70
CA LEU A 207 29.64 21.62 -0.05
C LEU A 207 28.90 22.96 0.04
N LEU A 208 27.58 22.96 -0.12
CA LEU A 208 26.75 24.17 0.01
C LEU A 208 26.78 24.77 1.43
N GLU A 209 26.85 23.94 2.47
CA GLU A 209 27.00 24.39 3.86
C GLU A 209 28.34 25.09 4.11
N SER A 210 29.37 24.74 3.33
CA SER A 210 30.68 25.39 3.41
C SER A 210 30.83 26.63 2.51
N CYS A 211 29.86 26.90 1.64
CA CYS A 211 29.91 28.04 0.73
C CYS A 211 29.68 29.37 1.45
N ASP A 212 30.37 30.41 0.99
CA ASP A 212 30.25 31.77 1.52
C ASP A 212 28.94 32.40 1.05
N PRO A 213 28.00 32.74 1.96
CA PRO A 213 26.72 33.34 1.59
C PRO A 213 26.86 34.77 1.03
N THR A 214 28.05 35.37 1.11
CA THR A 214 28.32 36.75 0.68
C THR A 214 28.64 36.85 -0.83
N GLY A 215 28.98 35.75 -1.50
CA GLY A 215 29.22 35.70 -2.95
C GLY A 215 30.48 36.43 -3.44
N GLU A 216 31.38 36.82 -2.55
CA GLU A 216 32.64 37.50 -2.92
C GLU A 216 33.71 36.54 -3.45
N ARG A 217 33.58 35.24 -3.16
CA ARG A 217 34.42 34.18 -3.73
C ARG A 217 33.65 33.35 -4.75
N PRO A 218 34.25 33.02 -5.90
CA PRO A 218 33.65 32.09 -6.84
C PRO A 218 33.55 30.69 -6.22
N ASP A 219 32.45 30.00 -6.52
CA ASP A 219 32.18 28.66 -6.01
C ASP A 219 33.23 27.64 -6.47
N PRO A 220 33.51 26.59 -5.66
CA PRO A 220 34.39 25.51 -6.06
C PRO A 220 33.90 24.83 -7.35
N PRO A 221 34.79 24.48 -8.30
CA PRO A 221 34.40 23.79 -9.53
C PRO A 221 33.77 22.40 -9.26
N GLU A 222 34.09 21.81 -8.11
CA GLU A 222 33.48 20.58 -7.62
C GLU A 222 31.95 20.70 -7.47
N LEU A 223 31.42 21.90 -7.15
CA LEU A 223 29.98 22.13 -7.06
C LEU A 223 29.28 21.98 -8.41
N ALA A 224 29.91 22.41 -9.50
CA ALA A 224 29.36 22.31 -10.85
C ALA A 224 29.32 20.86 -11.36
N ASP A 225 30.39 20.10 -11.10
CA ASP A 225 30.44 18.66 -11.42
C ASP A 225 29.38 17.88 -10.65
N LEU A 226 29.16 18.25 -9.39
CA LEU A 226 28.19 17.63 -8.52
C LEU A 226 26.74 17.99 -8.90
N GLU A 227 26.49 19.25 -9.30
CA GLU A 227 25.23 19.70 -9.87
C GLU A 227 24.89 18.91 -11.14
N GLN A 228 25.85 18.75 -12.05
CA GLN A 228 25.66 17.97 -13.28
C GLN A 228 25.33 16.51 -12.97
N ARG A 229 25.99 15.91 -11.97
CA ARG A 229 25.71 14.53 -11.52
C ARG A 229 24.32 14.42 -10.88
N SER A 230 23.92 15.36 -10.05
CA SER A 230 22.58 15.42 -9.44
C SER A 230 21.48 15.57 -10.51
N LEU A 231 21.68 16.45 -11.50
CA LEU A 231 20.77 16.63 -12.63
C LEU A 231 20.65 15.36 -13.49
N ALA A 232 21.76 14.63 -13.70
CA ALA A 232 21.75 13.36 -14.42
C ALA A 232 20.94 12.27 -13.70
N GLN A 233 20.72 12.40 -12.38
CA GLN A 233 19.90 11.46 -11.62
C GLN A 233 18.39 11.73 -11.74
N ALA A 234 17.97 12.96 -12.05
CA ALA A 234 16.57 13.33 -12.16
C ALA A 234 15.74 12.41 -13.08
N PRO A 235 16.12 12.14 -14.35
CA PRO A 235 15.34 11.28 -15.23
C PRO A 235 15.25 9.83 -14.74
N LEU A 236 16.24 9.36 -13.98
CA LEU A 236 16.24 8.01 -13.40
C LEU A 236 15.28 7.91 -12.21
N ILE A 237 15.23 8.96 -11.38
CA ILE A 237 14.28 9.07 -10.27
C ILE A 237 12.86 9.08 -10.83
N ASP A 238 12.59 9.89 -11.86
CA ASP A 238 11.28 9.95 -12.51
C ASP A 238 10.87 8.59 -13.09
N ALA A 239 11.79 7.91 -13.79
CA ALA A 239 11.54 6.57 -14.31
C ALA A 239 11.27 5.55 -13.18
N ARG A 240 11.98 5.67 -12.05
CA ARG A 240 11.78 4.77 -10.91
C ARG A 240 10.45 5.01 -10.21
N LEU A 241 10.02 6.27 -10.07
CA LEU A 241 8.72 6.63 -9.53
C LEU A 241 7.59 6.12 -10.43
N ALA A 242 7.70 6.33 -11.74
CA ALA A 242 6.69 5.84 -12.70
C ALA A 242 6.53 4.31 -12.65
N GLU A 243 7.63 3.57 -12.44
CA GLU A 243 7.57 2.11 -12.27
C GLU A 243 6.88 1.71 -10.96
N ILE A 244 7.14 2.41 -9.86
CA ILE A 244 6.46 2.19 -8.58
C ILE A 244 4.96 2.45 -8.72
N ASP A 245 4.58 3.54 -9.39
CA ASP A 245 3.18 3.88 -9.65
C ASP A 245 2.47 2.80 -10.48
N ARG A 246 3.16 2.26 -11.50
CA ARG A 246 2.65 1.14 -12.30
C ARG A 246 2.40 -0.09 -11.45
N GLN A 247 3.34 -0.43 -10.58
CA GLN A 247 3.21 -1.57 -9.67
C GLN A 247 2.08 -1.37 -8.65
N HIS A 248 1.97 -0.15 -8.11
CA HIS A 248 0.90 0.20 -7.17
C HIS A 248 -0.48 0.08 -7.82
N ASN A 249 -0.64 0.63 -9.04
CA ASN A 249 -1.89 0.51 -9.79
C ASN A 249 -2.25 -0.95 -10.10
N ALA A 250 -1.27 -1.78 -10.47
CA ALA A 250 -1.50 -3.20 -10.72
C ALA A 250 -1.97 -3.94 -9.46
N LEU A 251 -1.37 -3.64 -8.30
CA LEU A 251 -1.79 -4.24 -7.03
C LEU A 251 -3.20 -3.77 -6.62
N ALA A 252 -3.51 -2.48 -6.83
CA ALA A 252 -4.83 -1.92 -6.55
C ALA A 252 -5.92 -2.57 -7.42
N GLU A 253 -5.61 -2.89 -8.68
CA GLU A 253 -6.52 -3.61 -9.58
C GLU A 253 -6.81 -5.03 -9.06
N VAL A 254 -5.79 -5.75 -8.62
CA VAL A 254 -5.95 -7.09 -8.02
C VAL A 254 -6.78 -7.04 -6.75
N ASP A 255 -6.55 -6.06 -5.86
CA ASP A 255 -7.33 -5.87 -4.64
C ASP A 255 -8.81 -5.59 -4.94
N LEU A 256 -9.09 -4.74 -5.94
CA LEU A 256 -10.46 -4.48 -6.38
C LEU A 256 -11.13 -5.77 -6.91
N ALA A 257 -10.42 -6.53 -7.73
CA ALA A 257 -10.94 -7.79 -8.28
C ALA A 257 -11.25 -8.81 -7.19
N ILE A 258 -10.41 -8.93 -6.17
CA ILE A 258 -10.66 -9.81 -5.02
C ILE A 258 -11.92 -9.38 -4.27
N ARG A 259 -12.08 -8.08 -3.99
CA ARG A 259 -13.26 -7.55 -3.29
C ARG A 259 -14.55 -7.79 -4.08
N ASP A 260 -14.49 -7.66 -5.41
CA ASP A 260 -15.63 -7.93 -6.29
C ASP A 260 -16.01 -9.43 -6.26
N VAL A 261 -15.03 -10.33 -6.37
CA VAL A 261 -15.26 -11.78 -6.27
C VAL A 261 -15.87 -12.17 -4.92
N LEU A 262 -15.37 -11.62 -3.82
CA LEU A 262 -15.93 -11.87 -2.49
C LEU A 262 -17.38 -11.39 -2.39
N THR A 263 -17.68 -10.21 -2.94
CA THR A 263 -19.04 -9.67 -2.98
C THR A 263 -19.98 -10.55 -3.81
N MET A 264 -19.50 -11.05 -4.95
CA MET A 264 -20.27 -11.99 -5.78
C MET A 264 -20.54 -13.31 -5.07
N TYR A 265 -19.53 -13.83 -4.36
CA TYR A 265 -19.67 -15.05 -3.57
C TYR A 265 -20.69 -14.88 -2.44
N ASP A 266 -20.59 -13.81 -1.65
CA ASP A 266 -21.54 -13.52 -0.57
C ASP A 266 -22.97 -13.40 -1.11
N ARG A 267 -23.14 -12.71 -2.24
CA ARG A 267 -24.44 -12.61 -2.91
C ARG A 267 -24.96 -13.99 -3.34
N ALA A 268 -24.12 -14.83 -3.92
CA ALA A 268 -24.51 -16.17 -4.36
C ALA A 268 -24.91 -17.07 -3.17
N VAL A 269 -24.12 -17.04 -2.09
CA VAL A 269 -24.41 -17.78 -0.85
C VAL A 269 -25.73 -17.30 -0.24
N GLN A 270 -25.96 -16.00 -0.16
CA GLN A 270 -27.22 -15.43 0.33
C GLN A 270 -28.41 -15.87 -0.52
N GLN A 271 -28.27 -15.92 -1.86
CA GLN A 271 -29.32 -16.40 -2.75
C GLN A 271 -29.61 -17.89 -2.56
N VAL A 272 -28.59 -18.73 -2.36
CA VAL A 272 -28.77 -20.17 -2.07
C VAL A 272 -29.46 -20.34 -0.72
N GLN A 273 -29.02 -19.64 0.32
CA GLN A 273 -29.66 -19.70 1.64
C GLN A 273 -31.12 -19.21 1.59
N TYR A 274 -31.40 -18.13 0.84
CA TYR A 274 -32.76 -17.64 0.63
C TYR A 274 -33.64 -18.68 -0.07
N LYS A 275 -33.13 -19.33 -1.12
CA LYS A 275 -33.85 -20.39 -1.84
C LYS A 275 -34.12 -21.61 -0.95
N VAL A 276 -33.13 -22.08 -0.19
CA VAL A 276 -33.30 -23.20 0.77
C VAL A 276 -34.34 -22.87 1.83
N ARG A 277 -34.31 -21.65 2.39
CA ARG A 277 -35.28 -21.20 3.40
C ARG A 277 -36.71 -21.07 2.85
N LYS A 278 -36.87 -20.85 1.53
CA LYS A 278 -38.17 -20.76 0.85
C LYS A 278 -38.72 -22.12 0.39
N VAL A 279 -37.87 -23.15 0.29
CA VAL A 279 -38.23 -24.51 -0.16
C VAL A 279 -38.62 -25.43 1.01
N LEU A 280 -38.35 -25.07 2.27
CA LEU A 280 -38.91 -25.76 3.43
C LEU A 280 -40.38 -25.34 3.62
N PRO A 281 -41.39 -26.22 3.45
CA PRO A 281 -42.77 -25.90 3.81
C PRO A 281 -42.88 -25.84 5.33
N SER A 282 -43.66 -24.88 5.82
CA SER A 282 -44.13 -24.83 7.20
C SER A 282 -45.08 -26.01 7.49
N ASP A 283 -44.54 -27.22 7.67
CA ASP A 283 -45.30 -28.31 8.28
C ASP A 283 -45.31 -28.10 9.80
N ASN A 284 -46.14 -27.16 10.23
CA ASN A 284 -46.53 -27.07 11.63
C ASN A 284 -48.00 -26.68 11.73
N ASN A 285 -48.89 -27.62 11.36
CA ASN A 285 -50.11 -27.80 12.14
C ASN A 285 -50.78 -29.16 11.92
N LEU A 286 -51.31 -29.68 13.03
CA LEU A 286 -52.35 -30.70 13.17
C LEU A 286 -51.91 -32.17 13.35
N ARG A 287 -51.68 -32.53 14.62
CA ARG A 287 -52.28 -33.74 15.21
C ARG A 287 -52.95 -33.41 16.53
N ASP A 288 -54.18 -32.90 16.42
CA ASP A 288 -55.23 -33.15 17.40
C ASP A 288 -55.44 -34.67 17.51
N VAL A 289 -55.30 -35.22 18.71
CA VAL A 289 -55.82 -36.54 19.07
C VAL A 289 -56.67 -36.36 20.33
N PRO A 290 -57.97 -36.67 20.29
CA PRO A 290 -58.85 -36.52 21.43
C PRO A 290 -58.69 -37.72 22.35
N THR A 291 -58.47 -37.48 23.65
CA THR A 291 -58.64 -38.53 24.66
C THR A 291 -59.24 -37.93 25.92
N GLY A 292 -60.50 -38.27 26.18
CA GLY A 292 -61.09 -38.27 27.51
C GLY A 292 -61.96 -39.53 27.65
N PRO A 293 -62.50 -39.83 28.83
CA PRO A 293 -61.93 -39.75 30.17
C PRO A 293 -61.67 -41.17 30.73
N VAL A 294 -60.71 -41.36 31.64
CA VAL A 294 -60.60 -42.61 32.42
C VAL A 294 -60.53 -42.26 33.91
N GLN A 295 -61.47 -42.85 34.66
CA GLN A 295 -61.75 -42.66 36.07
C GLN A 295 -60.60 -43.15 36.97
N PRO A 296 -60.43 -42.60 38.19
CA PRO A 296 -59.54 -43.15 39.19
C PRO A 296 -60.23 -44.28 39.97
N GLU A 297 -59.82 -45.53 39.76
CA GLU A 297 -60.26 -46.68 40.56
C GLU A 297 -59.35 -46.84 41.80
N GLN A 298 -59.90 -46.38 42.92
CA GLN A 298 -59.73 -46.75 44.33
C GLN A 298 -58.38 -47.32 44.85
N GLN A 299 -57.80 -46.57 45.79
CA GLN A 299 -57.00 -47.09 46.90
C GLN A 299 -57.85 -47.95 47.84
N PRO A 300 -57.24 -48.96 48.48
CA PRO A 300 -57.56 -49.25 49.87
C PRO A 300 -56.28 -49.35 50.71
N ALA A 301 -56.14 -48.51 51.74
CA ALA A 301 -55.50 -48.88 53.01
C ALA A 301 -55.64 -47.75 54.04
N MET A 302 -56.60 -47.98 54.95
CA MET A 302 -56.78 -47.51 56.34
C MET A 302 -56.76 -46.01 56.67
#